data_AF-A0A6N7Z8G9-F1
#
_entry.id   AF-A0A6N7Z8G9-F1
#
_cell.length_a   1.000
_cell.length_b   1.000
_cell.length_c   1.000
_cell.angle_alpha   90.00
_cell.angle_beta   90.00
_cell.angle_gamma   90.00
#
_symmetry.space_group_name_H-M   'P 1'
#
loop_
_entity.id
_entity.type
_entity.pdbx_description
1 polymer ?
#
loop_
_entity_poly.entity_id
_entity_poly.type
_entity_poly.pdbx_seq_one_letter_code
_entity_poly.pdbx_strand_id
1 'polypeptide(L)'
;MNHRPDWPDATVLHAELAPELLAERRALYQLAVELFWRDAPRLPATRLDNPLFRFRVGEALADRVPFDPAATDDLDDVVTEVGGQLKMAAGAGANDRLAAALRIIHGQSGAPGKPPRLLTEAGGESFREAIEIIEAGLARLREVSPALARDLLPHTALLVVLDPATSNGLVSASSRLFPGLILIDKPSCPYDVADALVHEGAHQKFFDLAITRDFLGAETDDRTFSPSWSGARWPLEQVVAAFHAYALMAQFAEAVTTSGETGQLGPNSLLPFARTREIEIGQWLLGVEELLESDAQWLLRALLREDSAAIRTIDSANSVPDGQYALKPFVRMARMATGRMLLAGPGHPPRLVWLNRNAAEVVDQLGQEPLALSALGPEKVEILSGLVASELAYRVK
;
A
#
# COMPACT_ATOMS: atom_id res chain seq x y z
N MET A 1 -15.83 -7.79 32.63
CA MET A 1 -16.61 -6.88 31.78
C MET A 1 -15.75 -6.58 30.57
N ASN A 2 -16.17 -6.96 29.37
CA ASN A 2 -15.41 -6.69 28.15
C ASN A 2 -15.59 -5.21 27.81
N HIS A 3 -14.65 -4.36 28.25
CA HIS A 3 -14.51 -3.02 27.69
C HIS A 3 -14.13 -3.22 26.22
N ARG A 4 -15.10 -3.05 25.31
CA ARG A 4 -14.75 -2.83 23.92
C ARG A 4 -13.93 -1.54 23.87
N PRO A 5 -12.84 -1.49 23.10
CA PRO A 5 -12.11 -0.25 22.90
C PRO A 5 -13.08 0.83 22.40
N ASP A 6 -12.92 2.05 22.92
CA ASP A 6 -13.72 3.21 22.48
C ASP A 6 -13.34 3.69 21.06
N TRP A 7 -12.31 3.09 20.45
CA TRP A 7 -11.80 3.39 19.12
C TRP A 7 -12.35 2.43 18.06
N PRO A 8 -12.56 2.90 16.81
CA PRO A 8 -13.03 2.03 15.74
C PRO A 8 -11.96 1.01 15.37
N ASP A 9 -12.41 -0.18 14.97
CA ASP A 9 -11.54 -1.24 14.50
C ASP A 9 -11.07 -0.91 13.07
N ALA A 10 -9.78 -0.64 12.90
CA ALA A 10 -9.19 -0.30 11.61
C ALA A 10 -9.43 -1.39 10.55
N THR A 11 -9.53 -2.67 10.96
CA THR A 11 -9.79 -3.78 10.03
C THR A 11 -11.20 -3.74 9.47
N VAL A 12 -12.18 -3.25 10.23
CA VAL A 12 -13.55 -3.03 9.75
C VAL A 12 -13.58 -1.87 8.77
N LEU A 13 -12.88 -0.77 9.10
CA LEU A 13 -12.79 0.39 8.20
C LEU A 13 -12.10 0.03 6.87
N HIS A 14 -11.06 -0.79 6.90
CA HIS A 14 -10.42 -1.29 5.68
C HIS A 14 -11.36 -2.17 4.86
N ALA A 15 -12.12 -3.06 5.50
CA ALA A 15 -13.07 -3.93 4.81
C ALA A 15 -14.22 -3.13 4.17
N GLU A 16 -14.66 -2.03 4.79
CA GLU A 16 -15.63 -1.11 4.19
C GLU A 16 -15.02 -0.35 3.00
N LEU A 17 -13.81 0.17 3.16
CA LEU A 17 -13.15 0.98 2.15
C LEU A 17 -12.77 0.18 0.90
N ALA A 18 -12.15 -0.99 1.09
CA ALA A 18 -11.55 -1.78 0.03
C ALA A 18 -11.66 -3.30 0.29
N PRO A 19 -12.87 -3.89 0.21
CA PRO A 19 -13.09 -5.31 0.52
C PRO A 19 -12.31 -6.28 -0.39
N GLU A 20 -11.96 -5.85 -1.61
CA GLU A 20 -11.26 -6.66 -2.63
C GLU A 20 -9.86 -6.11 -2.97
N LEU A 21 -9.22 -5.41 -2.02
CA LEU A 21 -7.99 -4.64 -2.23
C LEU A 21 -6.87 -5.44 -2.95
N LEU A 22 -6.62 -6.68 -2.55
CA LEU A 22 -5.60 -7.53 -3.18
C LEU A 22 -5.94 -7.87 -4.64
N ALA A 23 -7.21 -8.14 -4.94
CA ALA A 23 -7.65 -8.44 -6.30
C ALA A 23 -7.53 -7.20 -7.19
N GLU A 24 -7.90 -6.03 -6.68
CA GLU A 24 -7.78 -4.74 -7.37
C GLU A 24 -6.31 -4.39 -7.66
N ARG A 25 -5.44 -4.53 -6.67
CA ARG A 25 -3.98 -4.38 -6.84
C ARG A 25 -3.45 -5.29 -7.94
N ARG A 26 -3.78 -6.59 -7.88
CA ARG A 26 -3.30 -7.57 -8.88
C ARG A 26 -3.82 -7.24 -10.27
N ALA A 27 -5.07 -6.78 -10.39
CA ALA A 27 -5.62 -6.34 -11.65
C ALA A 27 -4.91 -5.10 -12.20
N LEU A 28 -4.49 -4.16 -11.33
CA LEU A 28 -3.68 -3.02 -11.73
C LEU A 28 -2.35 -3.46 -12.35
N TYR A 29 -1.60 -4.32 -11.66
CA TYR A 29 -0.31 -4.79 -12.21
C TYR A 29 -0.48 -5.63 -13.47
N GLN A 30 -1.53 -6.46 -13.57
CA GLN A 30 -1.86 -7.19 -14.79
C GLN A 30 -2.14 -6.23 -15.96
N LEU A 31 -3.01 -5.24 -15.75
CA LEU A 31 -3.37 -4.28 -16.79
C LEU A 31 -2.17 -3.42 -17.21
N ALA A 32 -1.33 -3.00 -16.25
CA ALA A 32 -0.10 -2.27 -16.53
C ALA A 32 0.84 -3.07 -17.45
N VAL A 33 0.98 -4.38 -17.24
CA VAL A 33 1.79 -5.24 -18.12
C VAL A 33 1.17 -5.33 -19.52
N GLU A 34 -0.16 -5.43 -19.63
CA GLU A 34 -0.87 -5.47 -20.92
C GLU A 34 -0.75 -4.17 -21.75
N LEU A 35 -0.41 -3.05 -21.10
CA LEU A 35 -0.06 -1.80 -21.80
C LEU A 35 1.29 -1.92 -22.51
N PHE A 36 2.28 -2.54 -21.85
CA PHE A 36 3.64 -2.69 -22.40
C PHE A 36 3.80 -3.91 -23.29
N TRP A 37 2.99 -4.96 -23.04
CA TRP A 37 3.04 -6.22 -23.75
C TRP A 37 1.63 -6.64 -24.16
N ARG A 38 1.26 -6.30 -25.42
CA ARG A 38 -0.11 -6.43 -25.95
C ARG A 38 -0.73 -7.81 -25.77
N ASP A 39 0.07 -8.86 -25.88
CA ASP A 39 -0.34 -10.26 -25.80
C ASP A 39 0.19 -10.93 -24.51
N ALA A 40 0.34 -10.13 -23.44
CA ALA A 40 0.78 -10.64 -22.15
C ALA A 40 -0.15 -11.76 -21.67
N PRO A 41 0.40 -12.92 -21.27
CA PRO A 41 -0.42 -13.95 -20.64
C PRO A 41 -0.95 -13.44 -19.30
N ARG A 42 -2.01 -14.08 -18.81
CA ARG A 42 -2.45 -13.86 -17.43
C ARG A 42 -1.33 -14.29 -16.49
N LEU A 43 -0.85 -13.35 -15.67
CA LEU A 43 0.22 -13.60 -14.72
C LEU A 43 -0.32 -14.30 -13.47
N PRO A 44 0.47 -15.21 -12.86
CA PRO A 44 0.10 -15.83 -11.59
C PRO A 44 0.14 -14.79 -10.45
N ALA A 45 -0.70 -14.98 -9.44
CA ALA A 45 -0.76 -14.10 -8.28
C ALA A 45 0.61 -13.95 -7.58
N THR A 46 1.38 -15.04 -7.51
CA THR A 46 2.74 -15.03 -6.93
C THR A 46 3.69 -14.05 -7.62
N ARG A 47 3.54 -13.83 -8.94
CA ARG A 47 4.34 -12.85 -9.68
C ARG A 47 3.82 -11.43 -9.47
N LEU A 48 2.50 -11.25 -9.51
CA LEU A 48 1.87 -9.94 -9.29
C LEU A 48 2.11 -9.40 -7.87
N ASP A 49 2.35 -10.30 -6.92
CA ASP A 49 2.65 -9.95 -5.52
C ASP A 49 4.17 -9.79 -5.27
N ASN A 50 5.02 -10.18 -6.20
CA ASN A 50 6.48 -10.12 -6.04
C ASN A 50 6.97 -8.66 -6.01
N PRO A 51 7.64 -8.21 -4.93
CA PRO A 51 8.03 -6.81 -4.79
C PRO A 51 9.04 -6.33 -5.85
N LEU A 52 9.90 -7.20 -6.37
CA LEU A 52 10.84 -6.85 -7.44
C LEU A 52 10.14 -6.70 -8.80
N PHE A 53 9.15 -7.54 -9.06
CA PHE A 53 8.28 -7.41 -10.24
C PHE A 53 7.48 -6.11 -10.19
N ARG A 54 6.83 -5.84 -9.05
CA ARG A 54 6.03 -4.62 -8.81
C ARG A 54 6.88 -3.35 -8.96
N PHE A 55 8.11 -3.33 -8.42
CA PHE A 55 9.06 -2.24 -8.61
C PHE A 55 9.32 -1.96 -10.09
N ARG A 56 9.61 -3.00 -10.88
CA ARG A 56 9.90 -2.86 -12.30
C ARG A 56 8.71 -2.37 -13.11
N VAL A 57 7.51 -2.88 -12.83
CA VAL A 57 6.28 -2.36 -13.45
C VAL A 57 6.10 -0.89 -13.09
N GLY A 58 6.33 -0.51 -11.83
CA GLY A 58 6.27 0.88 -11.38
C GLY A 58 7.26 1.80 -12.09
N GLU A 59 8.52 1.38 -12.25
CA GLU A 59 9.54 2.15 -12.98
C GLU A 59 9.20 2.31 -14.47
N ALA A 60 8.58 1.29 -15.08
CA ALA A 60 8.09 1.38 -16.46
C ALA A 60 6.87 2.29 -16.60
N LEU A 61 5.92 2.22 -15.67
CA LEU A 61 4.78 3.15 -15.61
C LEU A 61 5.23 4.59 -15.41
N ALA A 62 6.34 4.81 -14.68
CA ALA A 62 6.94 6.13 -14.50
C ALA A 62 7.83 6.57 -15.69
N ASP A 63 7.91 5.80 -16.78
CA ASP A 63 8.74 6.05 -17.97
C ASP A 63 10.24 6.21 -17.65
N ARG A 64 10.71 5.61 -16.55
CA ARG A 64 12.13 5.66 -16.13
C ARG A 64 12.96 4.55 -16.74
N VAL A 65 12.35 3.38 -16.92
CA VAL A 65 13.01 2.17 -17.46
C VAL A 65 12.03 1.45 -18.40
N PRO A 66 12.44 1.02 -19.59
CA PRO A 66 11.60 0.19 -20.45
C PRO A 66 11.17 -1.11 -19.76
N PHE A 67 9.92 -1.53 -19.96
CA PHE A 67 9.45 -2.82 -19.44
C PHE A 67 10.04 -3.99 -20.26
N ASP A 68 10.82 -4.85 -19.61
CA ASP A 68 11.35 -6.08 -20.20
C ASP A 68 10.57 -7.32 -19.71
N PRO A 69 9.72 -7.97 -20.53
CA PRO A 69 8.96 -9.14 -20.09
C PRO A 69 9.84 -10.37 -19.77
N ALA A 70 11.08 -10.40 -20.27
CA ALA A 70 12.01 -11.52 -20.09
C ALA A 70 12.92 -11.38 -18.87
N ALA A 71 13.03 -10.19 -18.28
CA ALA A 71 13.85 -10.00 -17.10
C ALA A 71 13.31 -10.83 -15.92
N THR A 72 14.24 -11.42 -15.18
CA THR A 72 13.93 -12.36 -14.09
C THR A 72 13.83 -11.64 -12.75
N ASP A 73 12.67 -11.78 -12.14
CA ASP A 73 12.28 -11.27 -10.83
C ASP A 73 12.03 -12.42 -9.83
N ASP A 74 12.34 -13.66 -10.24
CA ASP A 74 12.14 -14.86 -9.43
C ASP A 74 12.96 -14.82 -8.13
N LEU A 75 12.29 -15.22 -7.07
CA LEU A 75 12.81 -15.31 -5.71
C LEU A 75 12.64 -16.71 -5.11
N ASP A 76 11.98 -17.63 -5.82
CA ASP A 76 11.55 -18.92 -5.26
C ASP A 76 12.73 -19.80 -4.79
N ASP A 77 13.93 -19.60 -5.34
CA ASP A 77 15.16 -20.30 -4.94
C ASP A 77 15.91 -19.66 -3.76
N VAL A 78 15.54 -18.44 -3.37
CA VAL A 78 16.20 -17.69 -2.28
C VAL A 78 15.27 -17.40 -1.10
N VAL A 79 14.02 -17.88 -1.14
CA VAL A 79 13.04 -17.70 -0.07
C VAL A 79 12.70 -19.01 0.63
N THR A 80 12.38 -18.91 1.91
CA THR A 80 11.77 -19.97 2.70
C THR A 80 10.42 -19.50 3.23
N GLU A 81 9.51 -20.42 3.51
CA GLU A 81 8.22 -20.10 4.11
C GLU A 81 8.29 -20.25 5.63
N VAL A 82 7.83 -19.22 6.35
CA VAL A 82 7.85 -19.15 7.80
C VAL A 82 6.40 -19.08 8.32
N GLY A 83 6.08 -19.95 9.29
CA GLY A 83 4.74 -20.02 9.88
C GLY A 83 3.59 -20.23 8.88
N GLY A 84 3.86 -20.94 7.78
CA GLY A 84 2.86 -21.43 6.81
C GLY A 84 2.29 -20.39 5.84
N GLN A 85 2.86 -19.18 5.77
CA GLN A 85 2.38 -18.17 4.81
C GLN A 85 3.40 -17.07 4.47
N LEU A 86 4.32 -16.73 5.38
CA LEU A 86 5.19 -15.57 5.20
C LEU A 86 6.47 -16.02 4.51
N LYS A 87 6.73 -15.50 3.31
CA LYS A 87 8.01 -15.75 2.63
C LYS A 87 9.11 -14.90 3.27
N MET A 88 10.23 -15.51 3.57
CA MET A 88 11.42 -14.85 4.09
C MET A 88 12.62 -15.10 3.18
N ALA A 89 13.38 -14.06 2.85
CA ALA A 89 14.62 -14.22 2.09
C ALA A 89 15.71 -14.86 2.97
N ALA A 90 16.14 -16.07 2.61
CA ALA A 90 17.00 -16.92 3.44
C ALA A 90 18.17 -17.57 2.69
N GLY A 91 17.98 -17.86 1.40
CA GLY A 91 18.93 -18.64 0.61
C GLY A 91 20.26 -17.92 0.35
N ALA A 92 21.29 -18.69 0.00
CA ALA A 92 22.66 -18.18 -0.20
C ALA A 92 22.77 -17.05 -1.25
N GLY A 93 21.89 -17.03 -2.25
CA GLY A 93 21.84 -15.99 -3.30
C GLY A 93 21.01 -14.75 -2.96
N ALA A 94 20.34 -14.71 -1.80
CA ALA A 94 19.38 -13.65 -1.45
C ALA A 94 20.02 -12.25 -1.43
N ASN A 95 21.25 -12.14 -0.92
CA ASN A 95 21.99 -10.87 -0.88
C ASN A 95 22.19 -10.28 -2.29
N ASP A 96 22.61 -11.09 -3.25
CA ASP A 96 22.86 -10.62 -4.62
C ASP A 96 21.54 -10.26 -5.32
N ARG A 97 20.50 -11.06 -5.10
CA ARG A 97 19.17 -10.87 -5.70
C ARG A 97 18.49 -9.59 -5.23
N LEU A 98 18.68 -9.23 -3.96
CA LEU A 98 18.06 -8.06 -3.33
C LEU A 98 18.99 -6.84 -3.24
N ALA A 99 20.25 -6.93 -3.69
CA ALA A 99 21.24 -5.86 -3.55
C ALA A 99 20.78 -4.51 -4.14
N ALA A 100 20.05 -4.53 -5.25
CA ALA A 100 19.50 -3.30 -5.84
C ALA A 100 18.41 -2.67 -4.97
N ALA A 101 17.49 -3.49 -4.45
CA ALA A 101 16.43 -3.03 -3.55
C ALA A 101 17.00 -2.45 -2.26
N LEU A 102 17.95 -3.16 -1.62
CA LEU A 102 18.61 -2.69 -0.40
C LEU A 102 19.35 -1.37 -0.61
N ARG A 103 20.02 -1.18 -1.76
CA ARG A 103 20.68 0.10 -2.09
C ARG A 103 19.69 1.25 -2.15
N ILE A 104 18.55 1.04 -2.80
CA ILE A 104 17.51 2.08 -2.95
C ILE A 104 16.88 2.38 -1.60
N ILE A 105 16.48 1.36 -0.84
CA ILE A 105 15.85 1.53 0.49
C ILE A 105 16.82 2.20 1.46
N HIS A 106 18.08 1.77 1.49
CA HIS A 106 19.13 2.42 2.28
C HIS A 106 19.30 3.88 1.90
N GLY A 107 19.34 4.21 0.60
CA GLY A 107 19.40 5.58 0.12
C GLY A 107 18.21 6.45 0.55
N GLN A 108 17.00 5.87 0.60
CA GLN A 108 15.79 6.56 1.07
C GLN A 108 15.80 6.83 2.58
N SER A 109 16.46 5.97 3.37
CA SER A 109 16.58 6.15 4.81
C SER A 109 17.49 7.33 5.21
N GLY A 110 18.36 7.78 4.30
CA GLY A 110 19.39 8.78 4.60
C GLY A 110 20.50 8.28 5.53
N ALA A 111 20.53 6.98 5.86
CA ALA A 111 21.55 6.40 6.71
C ALA A 111 22.94 6.44 6.03
N PRO A 112 24.00 6.83 6.76
CA PRO A 112 25.35 6.84 6.20
C PRO A 112 25.88 5.42 5.98
N GLY A 113 26.88 5.28 5.12
CA GLY A 113 27.62 4.03 4.94
C GLY A 113 27.10 3.14 3.81
N LYS A 114 27.44 1.85 3.89
CA LYS A 114 27.06 0.85 2.90
C LYS A 114 25.65 0.31 3.21
N PRO A 115 24.89 -0.12 2.18
CA PRO A 115 23.63 -0.81 2.39
C PRO A 115 23.79 -2.03 3.30
N PRO A 116 22.79 -2.35 4.12
CA PRO A 116 22.83 -3.50 5.00
C PRO A 116 22.81 -4.80 4.20
N ARG A 117 23.33 -5.87 4.81
CA ARG A 117 23.26 -7.23 4.29
C ARG A 117 22.13 -8.00 4.94
N LEU A 118 21.69 -9.06 4.29
CA LEU A 118 20.71 -9.99 4.84
C LEU A 118 21.38 -11.01 5.75
N LEU A 119 20.72 -11.31 6.87
CA LEU A 119 20.95 -12.51 7.66
C LEU A 119 20.35 -13.70 6.89
N THR A 120 21.20 -14.56 6.38
CA THR A 120 20.84 -15.73 5.55
C THR A 120 21.28 -17.03 6.21
N GLU A 121 20.99 -18.18 5.62
CA GLU A 121 21.44 -19.50 6.10
C GLU A 121 22.95 -19.57 6.38
N ALA A 122 23.75 -18.81 5.63
CA ALA A 122 25.19 -18.70 5.86
C ALA A 122 25.56 -18.11 7.24
N GLY A 123 24.62 -17.44 7.90
CA GLY A 123 24.74 -16.94 9.28
C GLY A 123 24.60 -18.03 10.36
N GLY A 124 24.31 -19.28 9.98
CA GLY A 124 24.35 -20.43 10.88
C GLY A 124 23.37 -20.35 12.04
N GLU A 125 23.87 -20.44 13.28
CA GLU A 125 23.05 -20.41 14.49
C GLU A 125 22.26 -19.11 14.65
N SER A 126 22.89 -17.97 14.36
CA SER A 126 22.23 -16.65 14.44
C SER A 126 21.00 -16.56 13.53
N PHE A 127 21.06 -17.19 12.34
CA PHE A 127 19.95 -17.27 11.42
C PHE A 127 18.83 -18.21 11.93
N ARG A 128 19.20 -19.38 12.48
CA ARG A 128 18.22 -20.33 13.06
C ARG A 128 17.46 -19.71 14.24
N GLU A 129 18.16 -19.02 15.13
CA GLU A 129 17.54 -18.27 16.22
C GLU A 129 16.55 -17.21 15.70
N ALA A 130 16.93 -16.47 14.66
CA ALA A 130 16.07 -15.45 14.08
C ALA A 130 14.78 -16.07 13.49
N ILE A 131 14.87 -17.20 12.79
CA ILE A 131 13.71 -17.95 12.29
C ILE A 131 12.78 -18.34 13.45
N GLU A 132 13.31 -18.94 14.52
CA GLU A 132 12.50 -19.38 15.67
C GLU A 132 11.76 -18.19 16.31
N ILE A 133 12.44 -17.04 16.45
CA ILE A 133 11.83 -15.80 16.97
C ILE A 133 10.75 -15.27 16.02
N ILE A 134 10.97 -15.34 14.70
CA ILE A 134 9.99 -14.89 13.69
C ILE A 134 8.75 -15.78 13.69
N GLU A 135 8.91 -17.10 13.76
CA GLU A 135 7.79 -18.02 13.89
C GLU A 135 6.97 -17.74 15.15
N ALA A 136 7.66 -17.55 16.28
CA ALA A 136 7.02 -17.19 17.53
C ALA A 136 6.31 -15.83 17.45
N GLY A 137 6.92 -14.81 16.85
CA GLY A 137 6.32 -13.49 16.69
C GLY A 137 5.10 -13.47 15.77
N LEU A 138 5.15 -14.21 14.67
CA LEU A 138 4.01 -14.42 13.78
C LEU A 138 2.87 -15.16 14.48
N ALA A 139 3.18 -16.16 15.30
CA ALA A 139 2.20 -16.85 16.14
C ALA A 139 1.56 -15.88 17.15
N ARG A 140 2.35 -15.02 17.81
CA ARG A 140 1.87 -14.01 18.75
C ARG A 140 0.96 -12.98 18.11
N LEU A 141 1.31 -12.45 16.94
CA LEU A 141 0.44 -11.52 16.20
C LEU A 141 -0.94 -12.16 15.93
N ARG A 142 -0.96 -13.42 15.47
CA ARG A 142 -2.21 -14.15 15.18
C ARG A 142 -3.02 -14.45 16.45
N GLU A 143 -2.36 -14.71 17.56
CA GLU A 143 -3.00 -14.98 18.85
C GLU A 143 -3.61 -13.70 19.45
N VAL A 144 -2.83 -12.62 19.53
CA VAL A 144 -3.20 -11.38 20.21
C VAL A 144 -4.17 -10.54 19.37
N SER A 145 -3.91 -10.42 18.07
CA SER A 145 -4.78 -9.66 17.15
C SER A 145 -5.01 -10.42 15.85
N PRO A 146 -5.85 -11.47 15.87
CA PRO A 146 -6.15 -12.28 14.70
C PRO A 146 -6.76 -11.45 13.56
N ALA A 147 -7.50 -10.38 13.88
CA ALA A 147 -8.06 -9.47 12.89
C ALA A 147 -6.95 -8.73 12.14
N LEU A 148 -6.03 -8.04 12.84
CA LEU A 148 -4.90 -7.34 12.21
C LEU A 148 -3.99 -8.32 11.45
N ALA A 149 -3.76 -9.51 11.98
CA ALA A 149 -2.96 -10.54 11.30
C ALA A 149 -3.57 -10.90 9.92
N ARG A 150 -4.88 -11.16 9.85
CA ARG A 150 -5.58 -11.44 8.58
C ARG A 150 -5.62 -10.23 7.67
N ASP A 151 -5.70 -9.04 8.24
CA ASP A 151 -5.86 -7.80 7.51
C ASP A 151 -4.55 -7.31 6.86
N LEU A 152 -3.40 -7.54 7.50
CA LEU A 152 -2.09 -7.00 7.10
C LEU A 152 -1.19 -7.99 6.38
N LEU A 153 -1.10 -9.23 6.89
CA LEU A 153 -0.12 -10.21 6.37
C LEU A 153 -0.27 -10.53 4.87
N PRO A 154 -1.49 -10.52 4.27
CA PRO A 154 -1.63 -10.68 2.82
C PRO A 154 -0.98 -9.57 1.97
N HIS A 155 -0.64 -8.43 2.57
CA HIS A 155 0.07 -7.32 1.93
C HIS A 155 1.59 -7.44 2.06
N THR A 156 2.09 -8.35 2.91
CA THR A 156 3.51 -8.65 3.07
C THR A 156 3.90 -9.85 2.20
N ALA A 157 4.52 -9.58 1.06
CA ALA A 157 4.97 -10.60 0.12
C ALA A 157 6.35 -11.18 0.48
N LEU A 158 7.22 -10.40 1.13
CA LEU A 158 8.57 -10.80 1.46
C LEU A 158 9.06 -10.11 2.75
N LEU A 159 9.50 -10.92 3.71
CA LEU A 159 10.26 -10.47 4.87
C LEU A 159 11.76 -10.64 4.64
N VAL A 160 12.53 -9.63 5.05
CA VAL A 160 13.98 -9.64 5.05
C VAL A 160 14.49 -9.37 6.46
N VAL A 161 15.36 -10.23 6.97
CA VAL A 161 16.07 -10.02 8.23
C VAL A 161 17.46 -9.48 7.93
N LEU A 162 17.83 -8.38 8.55
CA LEU A 162 19.12 -7.74 8.36
C LEU A 162 20.19 -8.36 9.26
N ASP A 163 21.41 -8.42 8.75
CA ASP A 163 22.57 -8.78 9.54
C ASP A 163 22.90 -7.62 10.50
N PRO A 164 22.83 -7.82 11.82
CA PRO A 164 23.06 -6.77 12.81
C PRO A 164 24.46 -6.16 12.73
N ALA A 165 25.44 -6.87 12.15
CA ALA A 165 26.78 -6.33 11.91
C ALA A 165 26.81 -5.23 10.82
N THR A 166 25.75 -5.11 10.02
CA THR A 166 25.68 -4.20 8.88
C THR A 166 24.41 -3.35 8.84
N SER A 167 23.42 -3.62 9.71
CA SER A 167 22.14 -2.90 9.76
C SER A 167 22.30 -1.42 10.16
N ASN A 168 23.41 -1.06 10.82
CA ASN A 168 23.72 0.31 11.25
C ASN A 168 22.58 0.98 12.05
N GLY A 169 21.83 0.20 12.83
CA GLY A 169 20.71 0.70 13.64
C GLY A 169 19.39 0.83 12.91
N LEU A 170 19.27 0.31 11.68
CA LEU A 170 17.99 0.19 11.00
C LEU A 170 17.14 -0.89 11.68
N VAL A 171 16.12 -0.46 12.46
CA VAL A 171 15.24 -1.36 13.22
C VAL A 171 14.23 -2.06 12.30
N SER A 172 13.50 -1.29 11.51
CA SER A 172 12.60 -1.78 10.47
C SER A 172 12.48 -0.76 9.35
N ALA A 173 12.14 -1.24 8.16
CA ALA A 173 11.84 -0.37 7.03
C ALA A 173 10.95 -1.06 5.99
N SER A 174 10.25 -0.22 5.26
CA SER A 174 9.62 -0.58 4.00
C SER A 174 9.70 0.58 3.01
N SER A 175 9.42 0.30 1.74
CA SER A 175 9.47 1.31 0.69
C SER A 175 8.31 1.14 -0.28
N ARG A 176 7.66 2.26 -0.60
CA ARG A 176 6.63 2.32 -1.65
C ARG A 176 7.13 1.91 -3.04
N LEU A 177 8.45 1.90 -3.26
CA LEU A 177 9.06 1.41 -4.51
C LEU A 177 9.09 -0.11 -4.57
N PHE A 178 9.14 -0.79 -3.42
CA PHE A 178 9.12 -2.25 -3.32
C PHE A 178 7.91 -2.72 -2.50
N PRO A 179 6.67 -2.38 -2.91
CA PRO A 179 5.52 -2.71 -2.10
C PRO A 179 5.35 -4.23 -1.99
N GLY A 180 5.15 -4.71 -0.77
CA GLY A 180 5.22 -6.10 -0.36
C GLY A 180 6.53 -6.51 0.34
N LEU A 181 7.58 -5.68 0.32
CA LEU A 181 8.87 -5.95 0.97
C LEU A 181 8.99 -5.24 2.31
N ILE A 182 9.25 -6.00 3.36
CA ILE A 182 9.52 -5.51 4.71
C ILE A 182 10.93 -5.94 5.15
N LEU A 183 11.67 -5.03 5.76
CA LEU A 183 12.98 -5.24 6.35
C LEU A 183 12.86 -5.08 7.86
N ILE A 184 13.45 -6.01 8.62
CA ILE A 184 13.60 -5.91 10.07
C ILE A 184 15.04 -6.22 10.47
N ASP A 185 15.54 -5.59 11.52
CA ASP A 185 16.79 -6.02 12.16
C ASP A 185 16.65 -7.44 12.73
N LYS A 186 17.77 -8.08 13.10
CA LYS A 186 17.69 -9.37 13.80
C LYS A 186 16.84 -9.21 15.07
N PRO A 187 15.68 -9.89 15.17
CA PRO A 187 14.80 -9.71 16.31
C PRO A 187 15.41 -10.36 17.56
N SER A 188 15.11 -9.78 18.73
CA SER A 188 15.57 -10.28 20.03
C SER A 188 14.47 -10.99 20.81
N CYS A 189 13.21 -10.68 20.50
CA CYS A 189 12.04 -11.31 21.09
C CYS A 189 10.87 -11.41 20.08
N PRO A 190 9.87 -12.26 20.33
CA PRO A 190 8.71 -12.42 19.45
C PRO A 190 7.95 -11.11 19.19
N TYR A 191 7.89 -10.21 20.17
CA TYR A 191 7.19 -8.92 20.01
C TYR A 191 7.93 -7.94 19.10
N ASP A 192 9.25 -8.02 18.95
CA ASP A 192 9.96 -7.22 17.95
C ASP A 192 9.43 -7.53 16.54
N VAL A 193 9.13 -8.80 16.28
CA VAL A 193 8.58 -9.26 14.99
C VAL A 193 7.11 -8.89 14.87
N ALA A 194 6.29 -9.11 15.90
CA ALA A 194 4.87 -8.76 15.86
C ALA A 194 4.66 -7.26 15.64
N ASP A 195 5.41 -6.41 16.36
CA ASP A 195 5.39 -4.96 16.20
C ASP A 195 5.78 -4.54 14.79
N ALA A 196 6.89 -5.08 14.27
CA ALA A 196 7.36 -4.76 12.92
C ALA A 196 6.37 -5.22 11.84
N LEU A 197 5.74 -6.40 11.99
CA LEU A 197 4.73 -6.88 11.06
C LEU A 197 3.47 -6.02 11.06
N VAL A 198 3.05 -5.49 12.22
CA VAL A 198 1.93 -4.54 12.26
C VAL A 198 2.33 -3.19 11.65
N HIS A 199 3.48 -2.63 12.04
CA HIS A 199 3.94 -1.33 11.54
C HIS A 199 4.21 -1.35 10.03
N GLU A 200 5.12 -2.21 9.58
CA GLU A 200 5.54 -2.24 8.19
C GLU A 200 4.48 -2.89 7.29
N GLY A 201 3.67 -3.81 7.85
CA GLY A 201 2.49 -4.37 7.17
C GLY A 201 1.39 -3.32 6.95
N ALA A 202 1.19 -2.41 7.91
CA ALA A 202 0.29 -1.28 7.73
C ALA A 202 0.75 -0.39 6.56
N HIS A 203 2.04 -0.06 6.48
CA HIS A 203 2.61 0.65 5.32
C HIS A 203 2.36 -0.11 4.01
N GLN A 204 2.53 -1.44 3.97
CA GLN A 204 2.26 -2.21 2.74
C GLN A 204 0.79 -2.12 2.32
N LYS A 205 -0.12 -2.25 3.29
CA LYS A 205 -1.54 -2.10 3.03
C LYS A 205 -1.88 -0.69 2.57
N PHE A 206 -1.29 0.32 3.20
CA PHE A 206 -1.44 1.71 2.78
C PHE A 206 -0.97 1.93 1.34
N PHE A 207 0.18 1.38 0.94
CA PHE A 207 0.65 1.48 -0.44
C PHE A 207 -0.33 0.85 -1.43
N ASP A 208 -0.99 -0.25 -1.06
CA ASP A 208 -2.02 -0.86 -1.89
C ASP A 208 -3.31 -0.01 -1.93
N LEU A 209 -3.70 0.61 -0.81
CA LEU A 209 -4.81 1.57 -0.77
C LEU A 209 -4.53 2.78 -1.65
N ALA A 210 -3.34 3.40 -1.51
CA ALA A 210 -2.96 4.61 -2.22
C ALA A 210 -2.93 4.45 -3.75
N ILE A 211 -2.76 3.23 -4.28
CA ILE A 211 -2.82 2.96 -5.74
C ILE A 211 -4.20 2.48 -6.22
N THR A 212 -5.15 2.24 -5.31
CA THR A 212 -6.51 1.74 -5.64
C THR A 212 -7.64 2.64 -5.19
N ARG A 213 -7.35 3.67 -4.39
CA ARG A 213 -8.29 4.53 -3.68
C ARG A 213 -7.84 5.99 -3.73
N ASP A 214 -8.77 6.88 -3.48
CA ASP A 214 -8.55 8.33 -3.62
C ASP A 214 -7.96 8.88 -2.33
N PHE A 215 -6.62 8.78 -2.19
CA PHE A 215 -5.90 9.17 -0.98
C PHE A 215 -5.20 10.54 -1.07
N LEU A 216 -4.50 10.79 -2.18
CA LEU A 216 -3.69 11.99 -2.38
C LEU A 216 -3.98 12.57 -3.76
N GLY A 217 -4.19 13.88 -3.82
CA GLY A 217 -4.43 14.58 -5.06
C GLY A 217 -3.18 14.69 -5.93
N ALA A 218 -3.37 15.05 -7.21
CA ALA A 218 -2.27 15.22 -8.17
C ALA A 218 -1.34 16.40 -7.81
N GLU A 219 -1.84 17.38 -7.05
CA GLU A 219 -1.07 18.50 -6.54
C GLU A 219 -0.65 18.22 -5.10
N THR A 220 0.64 17.93 -4.90
CA THR A 220 1.21 17.81 -3.56
C THR A 220 1.77 19.17 -3.14
N ASP A 221 1.15 19.79 -2.14
CA ASP A 221 1.65 20.99 -1.46
C ASP A 221 3.00 20.69 -0.77
N ASP A 222 3.86 21.71 -0.65
CA ASP A 222 5.17 21.65 0.03
C ASP A 222 5.05 21.60 1.58
N ARG A 223 3.82 21.49 2.11
CA ARG A 223 3.58 21.36 3.55
C ARG A 223 4.27 20.11 4.08
N THR A 224 5.03 20.31 5.15
CA THR A 224 5.73 19.23 5.85
C THR A 224 5.32 19.19 7.32
N PHE A 225 5.22 17.99 7.85
CA PHE A 225 5.02 17.73 9.27
C PHE A 225 6.37 17.45 9.95
N SER A 226 6.57 18.03 11.12
CA SER A 226 7.74 17.76 11.97
C SER A 226 7.26 17.05 13.24
N PRO A 227 7.34 15.71 13.34
CA PRO A 227 6.94 14.98 14.53
C PRO A 227 7.70 15.45 15.78
N SER A 228 7.04 15.54 16.93
CA SER A 228 7.64 15.98 18.20
C SER A 228 8.79 15.09 18.70
N TRP A 229 8.85 13.85 18.22
CA TRP A 229 9.85 12.84 18.61
C TRP A 229 10.97 12.62 17.59
N SER A 230 10.99 13.34 16.47
CA SER A 230 12.03 13.19 15.45
C SER A 230 12.41 14.53 14.80
N GLY A 231 13.68 14.71 14.47
CA GLY A 231 14.15 15.89 13.73
C GLY A 231 13.83 15.86 12.23
N ALA A 232 13.17 14.80 11.75
CA ALA A 232 12.79 14.65 10.35
C ALA A 232 11.62 15.58 9.97
N ARG A 233 11.52 15.89 8.68
CA ARG A 233 10.37 16.55 8.07
C ARG A 233 9.74 15.62 7.07
N TRP A 234 8.44 15.40 7.21
CA TRP A 234 7.70 14.45 6.39
C TRP A 234 6.77 15.18 5.42
N PRO A 235 6.84 14.89 4.11
CA PRO A 235 5.84 15.37 3.16
C PRO A 235 4.49 14.70 3.43
N LEU A 236 3.39 15.32 2.99
CA LEU A 236 2.01 14.87 3.26
C LEU A 236 1.80 13.36 3.07
N GLU A 237 2.28 12.78 1.95
CA GLU A 237 2.18 11.33 1.69
C GLU A 237 2.75 10.48 2.84
N GLN A 238 3.95 10.84 3.32
CA GLN A 238 4.60 10.13 4.43
C GLN A 238 3.83 10.33 5.75
N VAL A 239 3.19 11.49 5.93
CA VAL A 239 2.38 11.77 7.12
C VAL A 239 1.13 10.89 7.15
N VAL A 240 0.44 10.74 6.02
CA VAL A 240 -0.75 9.86 5.93
C VAL A 240 -0.36 8.40 6.15
N ALA A 241 0.74 7.94 5.54
CA ALA A 241 1.26 6.58 5.75
C ALA A 241 1.62 6.35 7.24
N ALA A 242 2.30 7.30 7.88
CA ALA A 242 2.65 7.22 9.30
C ALA A 242 1.41 7.21 10.21
N PHE A 243 0.43 8.06 9.93
CA PHE A 243 -0.84 8.07 10.66
C PHE A 243 -1.52 6.70 10.62
N HIS A 244 -1.67 6.14 9.41
CA HIS A 244 -2.26 4.82 9.21
C HIS A 244 -1.52 3.75 10.01
N ALA A 245 -0.20 3.70 9.91
CA ALA A 245 0.60 2.74 10.67
C ALA A 245 0.45 2.88 12.19
N TYR A 246 0.48 4.11 12.71
CA TYR A 246 0.33 4.33 14.16
C TYR A 246 -1.08 4.02 14.67
N ALA A 247 -2.12 4.23 13.87
CA ALA A 247 -3.49 3.83 14.23
C ALA A 247 -3.62 2.31 14.42
N LEU A 248 -3.05 1.53 13.50
CA LEU A 248 -3.06 0.06 13.61
C LEU A 248 -2.16 -0.44 14.74
N MET A 249 -1.01 0.21 14.96
CA MET A 249 -0.13 -0.08 16.09
C MET A 249 -0.81 0.24 17.43
N ALA A 250 -1.60 1.31 17.51
CA ALA A 250 -2.35 1.66 18.71
C ALA A 250 -3.43 0.61 19.01
N GLN A 251 -4.17 0.15 17.99
CA GLN A 251 -5.10 -0.97 18.13
C GLN A 251 -4.38 -2.26 18.58
N PHE A 252 -3.19 -2.56 18.04
CA PHE A 252 -2.40 -3.72 18.48
C PHE A 252 -1.91 -3.57 19.93
N ALA A 253 -1.44 -2.38 20.33
CA ALA A 253 -1.01 -2.09 21.69
C ALA A 253 -2.13 -2.31 22.73
N GLU A 254 -3.37 -1.93 22.38
CA GLU A 254 -4.55 -2.20 23.21
C GLU A 254 -4.84 -3.70 23.33
N ALA A 255 -4.70 -4.46 22.24
CA ALA A 255 -4.84 -5.91 22.26
C ALA A 255 -3.77 -6.59 23.14
N VAL A 256 -2.50 -6.16 23.02
CA VAL A 256 -1.40 -6.63 23.88
C VAL A 256 -1.67 -6.31 25.34
N THR A 257 -2.11 -5.09 25.64
CA THR A 257 -2.47 -4.68 27.00
C THR A 257 -3.59 -5.53 27.58
N THR A 258 -4.62 -5.80 26.77
CA THR A 258 -5.76 -6.65 27.16
C THR A 258 -5.34 -8.10 27.41
N SER A 259 -4.39 -8.62 26.63
CA SER A 259 -3.82 -9.96 26.84
C SER A 259 -2.89 -10.07 28.07
N GLY A 260 -2.50 -8.93 28.67
CA GLY A 260 -1.58 -8.91 29.81
C GLY A 260 -0.11 -9.16 29.44
N GLU A 261 0.25 -9.02 28.16
CA GLU A 261 1.58 -9.37 27.63
C GLU A 261 2.53 -8.17 27.48
N THR A 262 2.20 -7.01 28.05
CA THR A 262 3.04 -5.79 27.97
C THR A 262 4.46 -5.96 28.53
N GLY A 263 4.64 -6.88 29.49
CA GLY A 263 5.96 -7.22 30.04
C GLY A 263 6.86 -8.03 29.10
N GLN A 264 6.35 -8.47 27.95
CA GLN A 264 7.10 -9.23 26.94
C GLN A 264 7.60 -8.36 25.78
N LEU A 265 7.30 -7.06 25.80
CA LEU A 265 7.72 -6.14 24.76
C LEU A 265 9.24 -5.93 24.78
N GLY A 266 9.84 -5.91 23.59
CA GLY A 266 11.25 -5.59 23.43
C GLY A 266 11.56 -4.13 23.80
N PRO A 267 12.83 -3.80 24.08
CA PRO A 267 13.23 -2.46 24.53
C PRO A 267 12.98 -1.36 23.50
N ASN A 268 12.84 -1.74 22.22
CA ASN A 268 12.62 -0.82 21.10
C ASN A 268 11.16 -0.82 20.61
N SER A 269 10.24 -1.45 21.35
CA SER A 269 8.82 -1.51 20.98
C SER A 269 8.23 -0.11 20.82
N LEU A 270 7.46 0.07 19.74
CA LEU A 270 6.76 1.32 19.46
C LEU A 270 5.36 1.36 20.08
N LEU A 271 4.84 0.22 20.54
CA LEU A 271 3.47 0.11 21.06
C LEU A 271 3.15 1.08 22.20
N PRO A 272 4.04 1.32 23.18
CA PRO A 272 3.74 2.27 24.26
C PRO A 272 3.49 3.71 23.79
N PHE A 273 3.96 4.06 22.59
CA PHE A 273 3.86 5.42 22.04
C PHE A 273 2.84 5.53 20.91
N ALA A 274 2.31 4.41 20.41
CA ALA A 274 1.57 4.36 19.17
C ALA A 274 0.36 5.31 19.16
N ARG A 275 -0.47 5.26 20.21
CA ARG A 275 -1.67 6.11 20.34
C ARG A 275 -1.32 7.61 20.40
N THR A 276 -0.28 7.99 21.14
CA THR A 276 0.14 9.40 21.22
C THR A 276 0.61 9.91 19.87
N ARG A 277 1.38 9.09 19.13
CA ARG A 277 1.90 9.44 17.81
C ARG A 277 0.79 9.54 16.77
N GLU A 278 -0.15 8.59 16.78
CA GLU A 278 -1.36 8.63 15.94
C GLU A 278 -2.15 9.92 16.16
N ILE A 279 -2.44 10.29 17.41
CA ILE A 279 -3.21 11.50 17.73
C ILE A 279 -2.49 12.75 17.25
N GLU A 280 -1.19 12.87 17.51
CA GLU A 280 -0.39 14.03 17.06
C GLU A 280 -0.44 14.19 15.53
N ILE A 281 -0.22 13.09 14.81
CA ILE A 281 -0.23 13.10 13.34
C ILE A 281 -1.65 13.38 12.82
N GLY A 282 -2.65 12.72 13.39
CA GLY A 282 -4.05 12.87 12.98
C GLY A 282 -4.57 14.29 13.17
N GLN A 283 -4.21 14.96 14.27
CA GLN A 283 -4.55 16.37 14.50
C GLN A 283 -3.92 17.29 13.44
N TRP A 284 -2.68 17.03 13.05
CA TRP A 284 -2.05 17.79 11.97
C TRP A 284 -2.77 17.54 10.63
N LEU A 285 -3.12 16.29 10.32
CA LEU A 285 -3.85 15.93 9.10
C LEU A 285 -5.24 16.59 9.04
N LEU A 286 -5.97 16.68 10.14
CA LEU A 286 -7.24 17.41 10.21
C LEU A 286 -7.07 18.91 9.90
N GLY A 287 -5.90 19.49 10.21
CA GLY A 287 -5.58 20.88 9.89
C GLY A 287 -5.21 21.13 8.43
N VAL A 288 -5.03 20.06 7.62
CA VAL A 288 -4.70 20.13 6.19
C VAL A 288 -5.58 19.18 5.37
N GLU A 289 -6.75 18.85 5.89
CA GLU A 289 -7.66 17.84 5.34
C GLU A 289 -8.10 18.17 3.90
N GLU A 290 -8.16 19.45 3.55
CA GLU A 290 -8.48 19.91 2.19
C GLU A 290 -7.48 19.45 1.13
N LEU A 291 -6.30 18.99 1.54
CA LEU A 291 -5.27 18.42 0.65
C LEU A 291 -5.40 16.90 0.48
N LEU A 292 -6.28 16.26 1.25
CA LEU A 292 -6.56 14.84 1.16
C LEU A 292 -7.74 14.60 0.22
N GLU A 293 -7.69 13.48 -0.48
CA GLU A 293 -8.80 13.03 -1.31
C GLU A 293 -9.86 12.29 -0.47
N SER A 294 -11.04 12.06 -1.05
CA SER A 294 -12.24 11.64 -0.30
C SER A 294 -12.08 10.36 0.53
N ASP A 295 -11.36 9.35 0.05
CA ASP A 295 -11.15 8.10 0.79
C ASP A 295 -10.19 8.32 1.98
N ALA A 296 -9.15 9.15 1.80
CA ALA A 296 -8.23 9.51 2.89
C ALA A 296 -8.93 10.35 3.97
N GLN A 297 -9.74 11.35 3.57
CA GLN A 297 -10.54 12.15 4.52
C GLN A 297 -11.47 11.26 5.34
N TRP A 298 -12.21 10.36 4.66
CA TRP A 298 -13.13 9.43 5.33
C TRP A 298 -12.38 8.54 6.33
N LEU A 299 -11.26 7.94 5.92
CA LEU A 299 -10.49 7.05 6.79
C LEU A 299 -9.88 7.81 7.98
N LEU A 300 -9.33 9.02 7.76
CA LEU A 300 -8.81 9.91 8.79
C LEU A 300 -9.88 10.20 9.85
N ARG A 301 -11.04 10.70 9.43
CA ARG A 301 -12.13 11.03 10.35
C ARG A 301 -12.67 9.82 11.06
N ALA A 302 -12.85 8.71 10.35
CA ALA A 302 -13.31 7.47 10.94
C ALA A 302 -12.37 7.00 12.04
N LEU A 303 -11.05 6.94 11.79
CA LEU A 303 -10.05 6.54 12.79
C LEU A 303 -9.98 7.51 13.97
N LEU A 304 -10.14 8.82 13.75
CA LEU A 304 -10.15 9.84 14.80
C LEU A 304 -11.50 10.02 15.51
N ARG A 305 -12.54 9.28 15.11
CA ARG A 305 -13.92 9.40 15.62
C ARG A 305 -14.56 10.76 15.36
N GLU A 306 -14.12 11.46 14.33
CA GLU A 306 -14.79 12.65 13.83
C GLU A 306 -16.02 12.25 13.01
N ASP A 307 -17.02 13.13 12.95
CA ASP A 307 -18.21 12.87 12.15
C ASP A 307 -17.83 12.72 10.67
N SER A 308 -18.03 11.51 10.13
CA SER A 308 -17.69 11.14 8.76
C SER A 308 -18.87 11.30 7.80
N ALA A 309 -20.08 11.59 8.30
CA ALA A 309 -21.29 11.68 7.49
C ALA A 309 -21.26 12.83 6.46
N ALA A 310 -20.37 13.82 6.64
CA ALA A 310 -20.29 15.01 5.82
C ALA A 310 -19.33 14.91 4.60
N ILE A 311 -18.50 13.87 4.48
CA ILE A 311 -17.40 13.85 3.50
C ILE A 311 -17.82 13.44 2.07
N ARG A 312 -19.01 12.86 1.87
CA ARG A 312 -19.37 12.28 0.57
C ARG A 312 -20.16 13.23 -0.33
N THR A 313 -19.52 14.30 -0.81
CA THR A 313 -19.90 15.01 -2.05
C THR A 313 -18.79 16.00 -2.40
N ILE A 314 -17.88 15.60 -3.28
CA ILE A 314 -17.02 16.57 -3.98
C ILE A 314 -17.72 16.87 -5.30
N ASP A 315 -18.33 18.05 -5.39
CA ASP A 315 -18.87 18.58 -6.66
C ASP A 315 -17.69 18.85 -7.61
N SER A 316 -17.43 17.94 -8.53
CA SER A 316 -16.50 18.17 -9.63
C SER A 316 -17.18 19.09 -10.66
N ALA A 317 -17.08 20.40 -10.46
CA ALA A 317 -17.68 21.44 -11.30
C ALA A 317 -16.99 21.67 -12.66
N ASN A 318 -16.51 20.61 -13.32
CA ASN A 318 -15.99 20.70 -14.68
C ASN A 318 -17.09 20.30 -15.66
N SER A 319 -17.81 21.28 -16.20
CA SER A 319 -18.77 21.06 -17.27
C SER A 319 -18.04 20.81 -18.59
N VAL A 320 -18.18 19.60 -19.12
CA VAL A 320 -17.73 19.32 -20.49
C VAL A 320 -18.70 19.95 -21.51
N PRO A 321 -18.20 20.45 -22.65
CA PRO A 321 -19.07 21.04 -23.67
C PRO A 321 -20.09 20.05 -24.24
N ASP A 322 -21.31 20.50 -24.56
CA ASP A 322 -22.33 19.69 -25.24
C ASP A 322 -21.77 19.01 -26.50
N GLY A 323 -21.97 17.69 -26.64
CA GLY A 323 -21.49 16.90 -27.76
C GLY A 323 -21.68 15.40 -27.58
N GLN A 324 -21.20 14.64 -28.58
CA GLN A 324 -21.07 13.18 -28.49
C GLN A 324 -19.64 12.80 -28.10
N TYR A 325 -19.50 11.76 -27.29
CA TYR A 325 -18.21 11.32 -26.75
C TYR A 325 -18.02 9.82 -26.96
N ALA A 326 -16.77 9.40 -27.19
CA ALA A 326 -16.38 8.00 -27.28
C ALA A 326 -15.10 7.75 -26.46
N LEU A 327 -14.86 6.50 -26.04
CA LEU A 327 -13.56 6.14 -25.46
C LEU A 327 -12.45 6.30 -26.49
N LYS A 328 -11.29 6.79 -26.04
CA LYS A 328 -10.11 6.86 -26.91
C LYS A 328 -9.72 5.46 -27.41
N PRO A 329 -9.21 5.34 -28.65
CA PRO A 329 -8.64 4.09 -29.12
C PRO A 329 -7.57 3.55 -28.15
N PHE A 330 -7.49 2.23 -28.01
CA PHE A 330 -6.50 1.53 -27.19
C PHE A 330 -6.60 1.72 -25.67
N VAL A 331 -7.64 2.38 -25.17
CA VAL A 331 -7.97 2.29 -23.73
C VAL A 331 -8.26 0.82 -23.41
N ARG A 332 -7.51 0.29 -22.44
CA ARG A 332 -7.75 -1.04 -21.88
C ARG A 332 -8.54 -0.95 -20.59
N MET A 333 -9.24 -2.03 -20.27
CA MET A 333 -10.17 -2.05 -19.15
C MET A 333 -10.03 -3.36 -18.37
N ALA A 334 -10.06 -3.28 -17.04
CA ALA A 334 -10.21 -4.44 -16.16
C ALA A 334 -11.40 -4.23 -15.24
N ARG A 335 -12.33 -5.20 -15.20
CA ARG A 335 -13.53 -5.15 -14.35
C ARG A 335 -13.36 -6.04 -13.13
N MET A 336 -13.67 -5.49 -11.96
CA MET A 336 -13.57 -6.18 -10.67
C MET A 336 -14.90 -6.84 -10.31
N ALA A 337 -14.85 -7.84 -9.42
CA ALA A 337 -16.06 -8.48 -8.90
C ALA A 337 -16.97 -7.51 -8.13
N THR A 338 -16.40 -6.45 -7.55
CA THR A 338 -17.11 -5.34 -6.89
C THR A 338 -17.91 -4.45 -7.86
N GLY A 339 -17.70 -4.61 -9.17
CA GLY A 339 -18.23 -3.73 -10.21
C GLY A 339 -17.37 -2.49 -10.46
N ARG A 340 -16.32 -2.23 -9.66
CA ARG A 340 -15.31 -1.21 -9.99
C ARG A 340 -14.58 -1.57 -11.28
N MET A 341 -14.09 -0.55 -11.96
CA MET A 341 -13.36 -0.69 -13.21
C MET A 341 -12.04 0.06 -13.16
N LEU A 342 -10.98 -0.54 -13.68
CA LEU A 342 -9.71 0.14 -13.94
C LEU A 342 -9.60 0.40 -15.43
N LEU A 343 -9.39 1.66 -15.80
CA LEU A 343 -9.05 2.07 -17.15
C LEU A 343 -7.56 2.37 -17.27
N ALA A 344 -6.99 1.99 -18.40
CA ALA A 344 -5.62 2.33 -18.73
C ALA A 344 -5.53 2.87 -20.16
N GLY A 345 -5.07 4.11 -20.29
CA GLY A 345 -4.83 4.77 -21.57
C GLY A 345 -3.35 4.75 -21.94
N PRO A 346 -2.98 4.60 -23.23
CA PRO A 346 -1.60 4.75 -23.68
C PRO A 346 -1.10 6.18 -23.46
N GLY A 347 0.19 6.33 -23.16
CA GLY A 347 0.83 7.62 -22.90
C GLY A 347 2.24 7.45 -22.35
N HIS A 348 2.95 8.57 -22.18
CA HIS A 348 4.28 8.63 -21.54
C HIS A 348 4.28 9.72 -20.46
N PRO A 349 4.00 9.38 -19.19
CA PRO A 349 3.63 8.06 -18.66
C PRO A 349 2.21 7.61 -19.05
N PRO A 350 1.88 6.30 -19.02
CA PRO A 350 0.52 5.81 -19.19
C PRO A 350 -0.41 6.36 -18.10
N ARG A 351 -1.71 6.49 -18.42
CA ARG A 351 -2.74 6.95 -17.47
C ARG A 351 -3.53 5.76 -16.95
N LEU A 352 -3.65 5.64 -15.63
CA LEU A 352 -4.48 4.63 -14.97
C LEU A 352 -5.51 5.34 -14.11
N VAL A 353 -6.79 4.97 -14.24
CA VAL A 353 -7.90 5.59 -13.51
C VAL A 353 -8.83 4.51 -12.98
N TRP A 354 -9.04 4.51 -11.67
CA TRP A 354 -10.06 3.69 -11.03
C TRP A 354 -11.41 4.39 -11.10
N LEU A 355 -12.44 3.59 -11.40
CA LEU A 355 -13.81 4.03 -11.53
C LEU A 355 -14.69 3.22 -10.59
N ASN A 356 -15.66 3.89 -9.97
CA ASN A 356 -16.68 3.23 -9.18
C ASN A 356 -17.66 2.43 -10.05
N ARG A 357 -18.58 1.70 -9.41
CA ARG A 357 -19.54 0.84 -10.11
C ARG A 357 -20.45 1.60 -11.08
N ASN A 358 -20.89 2.80 -10.71
CA ASN A 358 -21.81 3.60 -11.53
C ASN A 358 -21.11 4.09 -12.80
N ALA A 359 -19.81 4.40 -12.70
CA ALA A 359 -19.00 4.80 -13.83
C ALA A 359 -18.75 3.66 -14.84
N ALA A 360 -18.71 2.41 -14.39
CA ALA A 360 -18.49 1.27 -15.28
C ALA A 360 -19.58 1.11 -16.35
N GLU A 361 -20.83 1.47 -16.05
CA GLU A 361 -21.93 1.44 -17.04
C GLU A 361 -21.73 2.46 -18.15
N VAL A 362 -21.29 3.68 -17.80
CA VAL A 362 -21.02 4.74 -18.78
C VAL A 362 -19.88 4.31 -19.71
N VAL A 363 -18.84 3.70 -19.16
CA VAL A 363 -17.72 3.19 -19.95
C VAL A 363 -18.15 2.06 -20.90
N ASP A 364 -18.95 1.09 -20.43
CA ASP A 364 -19.44 0.02 -21.30
C ASP A 364 -20.22 0.60 -22.50
N GLN A 365 -21.05 1.60 -22.25
CA GLN A 365 -21.83 2.28 -23.28
C GLN A 365 -20.92 3.02 -24.28
N LEU A 366 -19.95 3.80 -23.78
CA LEU A 366 -18.96 4.50 -24.64
C LEU A 366 -18.08 3.55 -25.45
N GLY A 367 -17.88 2.31 -24.98
CA GLY A 367 -17.14 1.27 -25.69
C GLY A 367 -17.94 0.64 -26.85
N GLN A 368 -19.26 0.80 -26.86
CA GLN A 368 -20.14 0.31 -27.92
C GLN A 368 -20.44 1.37 -28.96
N GLU A 369 -20.81 2.58 -28.52
CA GLU A 369 -21.17 3.69 -29.40
C GLU A 369 -20.93 5.06 -28.74
N PRO A 370 -20.81 6.14 -29.54
CA PRO A 370 -20.70 7.48 -28.98
C PRO A 370 -21.94 7.91 -28.17
N LEU A 371 -21.72 8.48 -26.98
CA LEU A 371 -22.79 8.97 -26.10
C LEU A 371 -22.94 10.48 -26.17
N ALA A 372 -24.18 10.96 -26.34
CA ALA A 372 -24.51 12.39 -26.25
C ALA A 372 -24.73 12.80 -24.79
N LEU A 373 -24.13 13.93 -24.36
CA LEU A 373 -24.34 14.47 -23.02
C LEU A 373 -25.82 14.71 -22.68
N SER A 374 -26.60 15.19 -23.65
CA SER A 374 -28.03 15.45 -23.49
C SER A 374 -28.88 14.19 -23.24
N ALA A 375 -28.33 13.01 -23.51
CA ALA A 375 -29.00 11.73 -23.26
C ALA A 375 -28.65 11.14 -21.88
N LEU A 376 -27.75 11.79 -21.12
CA LEU A 376 -27.28 11.32 -19.83
C LEU A 376 -27.95 12.07 -18.67
N GLY A 377 -28.24 11.37 -17.58
CA GLY A 377 -28.62 12.01 -16.32
C GLY A 377 -27.42 12.70 -15.65
N PRO A 378 -27.64 13.60 -14.67
CA PRO A 378 -26.58 14.41 -14.05
C PRO A 378 -25.38 13.60 -13.55
N GLU A 379 -25.62 12.47 -12.89
CA GLU A 379 -24.58 11.57 -12.39
C GLU A 379 -23.69 11.00 -13.51
N LYS A 380 -24.29 10.60 -14.63
CA LYS A 380 -23.55 10.06 -15.78
C LYS A 380 -22.77 11.15 -16.53
N VAL A 381 -23.28 12.39 -16.51
CA VAL A 381 -22.57 13.57 -17.04
C VAL A 381 -21.31 13.82 -16.24
N GLU A 382 -21.36 13.76 -14.90
CA GLU A 382 -20.18 13.94 -14.05
C GLU A 382 -19.11 12.86 -14.30
N ILE A 383 -19.53 11.60 -14.41
CA ILE A 383 -18.64 10.49 -14.78
C ILE A 383 -17.98 10.77 -16.13
N LEU A 384 -18.75 11.15 -17.14
CA LEU A 384 -18.23 11.45 -18.47
C LEU A 384 -17.27 12.66 -18.42
N SER A 385 -17.58 13.69 -17.64
CA SER A 385 -16.67 14.81 -17.39
C SER A 385 -15.32 14.33 -16.85
N GLY A 386 -15.34 13.46 -15.83
CA GLY A 386 -14.14 12.87 -15.26
C GLY A 386 -13.32 12.06 -16.28
N LEU A 387 -13.99 11.27 -17.13
CA LEU A 387 -13.34 10.51 -18.21
C LEU A 387 -12.68 11.41 -19.26
N VAL A 388 -13.32 12.54 -19.60
CA VAL A 388 -12.77 13.53 -20.55
C VAL A 388 -11.60 14.29 -19.92
N ALA A 389 -11.72 14.71 -18.66
CA ALA A 389 -10.65 15.37 -17.91
C ALA A 389 -9.43 14.45 -17.72
N SER A 390 -9.66 13.15 -17.54
CA SER A 390 -8.62 12.13 -17.50
C SER A 390 -8.06 11.76 -18.88
N GLU A 391 -8.53 12.43 -19.94
CA GLU A 391 -8.16 12.16 -21.31
C GLU A 391 -8.42 10.72 -21.80
N LEU A 392 -9.37 10.01 -21.20
CA LEU A 392 -9.75 8.64 -21.58
C LEU A 392 -10.92 8.60 -22.57
N ALA A 393 -11.71 9.67 -22.61
CA ALA A 393 -12.76 9.89 -23.61
C ALA A 393 -12.43 11.11 -24.49
N TYR A 394 -12.97 11.16 -25.70
CA TYR A 394 -12.84 12.28 -26.61
C TYR A 394 -14.18 12.64 -27.25
N ARG A 395 -14.35 13.92 -27.59
CA ARG A 395 -15.52 14.41 -28.30
C ARG A 395 -15.45 14.01 -29.77
N VAL A 396 -16.49 13.34 -30.26
CA VAL A 396 -16.67 13.01 -31.68
C VAL A 396 -17.07 14.30 -32.42
N LYS A 397 -16.44 14.53 -33.58
CA LYS A 397 -16.68 15.73 -34.40
C LYS A 397 -18.03 15.69 -35.10
#